data_AF-A0A5P9K4B7-F1
#
_entry.id   AF-A0A5P9K4B7-F1
#
_cell.length_a   1.000
_cell.length_b   1.000
_cell.length_c   1.000
_cell.angle_alpha   90.00
_cell.angle_beta   90.00
_cell.angle_gamma   90.00
#
_symmetry.space_group_name_H-M   'P 1'
#
loop_
_entity.id
_entity.type
_entity.pdbx_description
1 polymer ?
#
loop_
_entity_poly.entity_id
_entity_poly.type
_entity_poly.pdbx_seq_one_letter_code
_entity_poly.pdbx_strand_id
1 'polypeptide(L)'
;MADESAWRRDIKHFLDGARHRIRHHTGLYADEDLVGAVLHACRSAEAGSVPDRLPDALLEEARREVAARCTRLVQAADRFAARDIAEVAALRVQALAAVDRFQDVVMQKCRLREAGQSGGAFLRRRAL
;
A
#
# COMPACT_ATOMS: atom_id res chain seq x y z
N MET A 1 15.26 -6.08 17.63
CA MET A 1 14.29 -5.19 18.30
C MET A 1 14.19 -3.82 17.60
N ALA A 2 15.30 -3.12 17.29
CA ALA A 2 15.23 -1.81 16.60
C ALA A 2 14.80 -1.88 15.12
N ASP A 3 15.15 -2.96 14.41
CA ASP A 3 14.89 -3.12 12.97
C ASP A 3 13.39 -3.26 12.64
N GLU A 4 12.65 -4.01 13.46
CA GLU A 4 11.20 -4.20 13.31
C GLU A 4 10.42 -2.89 13.41
N SER A 5 10.90 -1.98 14.26
CA SER A 5 10.28 -0.67 14.45
C SER A 5 10.56 0.31 13.31
N ALA A 6 11.60 0.08 12.51
CA ALA A 6 12.00 0.99 11.43
C ALA A 6 11.10 0.79 10.20
N TRP A 7 11.09 -0.41 9.62
CA TRP A 7 10.30 -0.67 8.42
C TRP A 7 8.79 -0.50 8.66
N ARG A 8 8.28 -0.82 9.86
CA ARG A 8 6.87 -0.59 10.21
C ARG A 8 6.50 0.89 10.17
N ARG A 9 7.40 1.77 10.63
CA ARG A 9 7.18 3.23 10.59
C ARG A 9 7.21 3.74 9.17
N ASP A 10 8.15 3.26 8.36
CA ASP A 10 8.29 3.70 6.96
C ASP A 10 7.09 3.29 6.12
N ILE A 11 6.65 2.02 6.21
CA ILE A 11 5.42 1.54 5.56
C ILE A 11 4.24 2.43 5.95
N LYS A 12 4.06 2.65 7.25
CA LYS A 12 2.95 3.46 7.75
C LYS A 12 3.01 4.89 7.20
N HIS A 13 4.18 5.51 7.23
CA HIS A 13 4.38 6.89 6.75
C HIS A 13 3.96 7.05 5.28
N PHE A 14 4.45 6.18 4.39
CA PHE A 14 4.08 6.24 2.98
C PHE A 14 2.60 5.99 2.74
N LEU A 15 2.01 4.99 3.41
CA LEU A 15 0.61 4.63 3.21
C LEU A 15 -0.36 5.61 3.87
N ASP A 16 0.03 6.32 4.93
CA ASP A 16 -0.75 7.43 5.48
C ASP A 16 -0.87 8.58 4.48
N GLY A 17 0.17 8.83 3.68
CA GLY A 17 0.12 9.73 2.53
C GLY A 17 -0.91 9.30 1.49
N ALA A 18 -0.96 8.00 1.15
CA ALA A 18 -1.97 7.45 0.23
C ALA A 18 -3.39 7.60 0.80
N ARG A 19 -3.60 7.25 2.07
CA ARG A 19 -4.91 7.40 2.75
C ARG A 19 -5.36 8.85 2.77
N HIS A 20 -4.45 9.80 3.02
CA HIS A 20 -4.75 11.22 2.97
C HIS A 20 -5.25 11.63 1.57
N ARG A 21 -4.54 11.25 0.51
CA ARG A 21 -4.97 11.56 -0.87
C ARG A 21 -6.34 10.96 -1.20
N ILE A 22 -6.62 9.71 -0.80
CA ILE A 22 -7.93 9.08 -1.01
C ILE A 22 -9.05 9.83 -0.26
N ARG A 23 -8.81 10.24 0.99
CA ARG A 23 -9.80 10.99 1.78
C ARG A 23 -10.15 12.33 1.17
N HIS A 24 -9.14 13.04 0.67
CA HIS A 24 -9.28 14.41 0.17
C HIS A 24 -9.47 14.51 -1.34
N HIS A 25 -9.47 13.39 -2.08
CA HIS A 25 -9.70 13.42 -3.52
C HIS A 25 -11.07 14.02 -3.83
N THR A 26 -11.05 15.09 -4.61
CA THR A 26 -12.25 15.86 -4.94
C THR A 26 -12.75 15.59 -6.34
N GLY A 27 -11.89 15.13 -7.26
CA GLY A 27 -12.23 14.92 -8.68
C GLY A 27 -12.54 16.23 -9.42
N LEU A 28 -12.26 17.38 -8.81
CA LEU A 28 -12.56 18.71 -9.37
C LEU A 28 -11.43 19.25 -10.25
N TYR A 29 -10.21 18.77 -10.02
CA TYR A 29 -8.99 19.22 -10.68
C TYR A 29 -8.49 18.18 -11.68
N ALA A 30 -8.20 18.62 -12.90
CA ALA A 30 -7.80 17.73 -14.00
C ALA A 30 -6.38 17.15 -13.84
N ASP A 31 -5.56 17.75 -12.96
CA ASP A 31 -4.20 17.33 -12.62
C ASP A 31 -4.15 16.42 -11.37
N GLU A 32 -5.29 16.13 -10.72
CA GLU A 32 -5.35 15.16 -9.62
C GLU A 32 -5.15 13.72 -10.12
N ASP A 33 -3.90 13.30 -10.28
CA ASP A 33 -3.56 11.89 -10.50
C ASP A 33 -3.56 11.11 -9.18
N LEU A 34 -4.76 10.76 -8.71
CA LEU A 34 -4.92 9.96 -7.49
C LEU A 34 -4.26 8.57 -7.63
N VAL A 35 -4.46 7.91 -8.78
CA VAL A 35 -4.02 6.53 -8.98
C VAL A 35 -2.49 6.45 -8.97
N GLY A 36 -1.82 7.30 -9.75
CA GLY A 36 -0.37 7.34 -9.82
C GLY A 36 0.25 7.70 -8.48
N ALA A 37 -0.35 8.64 -7.74
CA ALA A 37 0.11 9.01 -6.42
C ALA A 37 0.00 7.91 -5.37
N VAL A 38 -1.15 7.21 -5.32
CA VAL A 38 -1.35 6.08 -4.40
C VAL A 38 -0.41 4.93 -4.75
N LEU A 39 -0.27 4.60 -6.04
CA LEU A 39 0.66 3.56 -6.47
C LEU A 39 2.12 3.92 -6.23
N HIS A 40 2.49 5.19 -6.33
CA HIS A 40 3.82 5.65 -5.94
C HIS A 40 4.06 5.42 -4.44
N ALA A 41 3.11 5.77 -3.58
CA ALA A 41 3.21 5.49 -2.15
C ALA A 41 3.33 3.98 -1.84
N CYS A 42 2.57 3.12 -2.54
CA CYS A 42 2.72 1.66 -2.44
C CYS A 42 4.14 1.20 -2.79
N ARG A 43 4.69 1.67 -3.92
CA ARG A 43 6.07 1.34 -4.33
C ARG A 43 7.11 1.86 -3.35
N SER A 44 6.93 3.05 -2.77
CA SER A 44 7.84 3.59 -1.76
C SER A 44 7.81 2.78 -0.46
N ALA A 45 6.63 2.31 -0.03
CA ALA A 45 6.49 1.41 1.11
C ALA A 45 7.22 0.07 0.88
N GLU A 46 7.17 -0.45 -0.35
CA GLU A 46 7.88 -1.66 -0.74
C GLU A 46 9.39 -1.45 -0.80
N ALA A 47 9.86 -0.41 -1.50
CA ALA A 47 11.28 -0.16 -1.69
C ALA A 47 12.03 0.04 -0.36
N GLY A 48 11.36 0.62 0.64
CA GLY A 48 11.93 0.76 2.00
C GLY A 48 11.97 -0.54 2.82
N SER A 49 11.26 -1.60 2.41
CA SER A 49 10.89 -2.69 3.34
C SER A 49 11.00 -4.12 2.77
N VAL A 50 10.87 -4.30 1.45
CA VAL A 50 10.79 -5.61 0.76
C VAL A 50 11.99 -5.76 -0.19
N PRO A 51 12.82 -6.82 -0.06
CA PRO A 51 13.96 -7.03 -0.95
C PRO A 51 13.53 -7.50 -2.36
N ASP A 52 14.27 -7.05 -3.39
CA ASP A 52 14.02 -7.24 -4.84
C ASP A 52 13.88 -8.70 -5.33
N ARG A 53 14.22 -9.70 -4.50
CA ARG A 53 14.41 -11.09 -4.93
C ARG A 53 13.21 -12.01 -4.72
N LEU A 54 12.10 -11.52 -4.17
CA LEU A 54 10.90 -12.34 -3.98
C LEU A 54 9.89 -12.03 -5.09
N PRO A 55 9.65 -12.95 -6.05
CA PRO A 55 8.50 -12.84 -6.93
C PRO A 55 7.26 -12.85 -6.06
N ASP A 56 6.38 -11.88 -6.28
CA ASP A 56 5.31 -11.63 -5.32
C ASP A 56 3.99 -11.33 -5.98
N ALA A 57 3.38 -12.39 -6.48
CA ALA A 57 2.03 -12.39 -7.01
C ALA A 57 1.03 -11.76 -6.02
N LEU A 58 1.25 -11.88 -4.70
CA LEU A 58 0.36 -11.29 -3.69
C LEU A 58 0.51 -9.77 -3.60
N LEU A 59 1.73 -9.21 -3.62
CA LEU A 59 1.92 -7.76 -3.70
C LEU A 59 1.43 -7.21 -5.04
N GLU A 60 1.70 -7.91 -6.14
CA GLU A 60 1.17 -7.51 -7.46
C GLU A 60 -0.35 -7.45 -7.45
N GLU A 61 -1.01 -8.47 -6.92
CA GLU A 61 -2.47 -8.51 -6.84
C GLU A 61 -3.01 -7.41 -5.90
N ALA A 62 -2.37 -7.20 -4.75
CA ALA A 62 -2.74 -6.12 -3.85
C ALA A 62 -2.56 -4.73 -4.51
N ARG A 63 -1.49 -4.51 -5.28
CA ARG A 63 -1.30 -3.27 -6.07
C ARG A 63 -2.37 -3.11 -7.14
N ARG A 64 -2.72 -4.18 -7.86
CA ARG A 64 -3.79 -4.16 -8.87
C ARG A 64 -5.12 -3.82 -8.24
N GLU A 65 -5.43 -4.39 -7.08
CA GLU A 65 -6.67 -4.08 -6.36
C GLU A 65 -6.70 -2.61 -5.91
N VAL A 66 -5.62 -2.10 -5.34
CA VAL A 66 -5.50 -0.67 -5.00
C VAL A 66 -5.73 0.21 -6.22
N ALA A 67 -5.08 -0.09 -7.35
CA ALA A 67 -5.27 0.64 -8.59
C ALA A 67 -6.73 0.62 -9.03
N ALA A 68 -7.34 -0.57 -9.11
CA ALA A 68 -8.71 -0.74 -9.55
C ALA A 68 -9.71 0.04 -8.68
N ARG A 69 -9.55 0.01 -7.34
CA ARG A 69 -10.43 0.78 -6.44
C ARG A 69 -10.22 2.28 -6.58
N CYS A 70 -8.98 2.74 -6.72
CA CYS A 70 -8.70 4.16 -6.92
C CYS A 70 -9.23 4.65 -8.27
N THR A 71 -9.09 3.87 -9.36
CA THR A 71 -9.66 4.19 -10.66
C THR A 71 -11.17 4.34 -10.61
N ARG A 72 -11.88 3.40 -9.95
CA ARG A 72 -13.33 3.50 -9.77
C ARG A 72 -13.73 4.74 -8.99
N LEU A 73 -12.98 5.09 -7.93
CA LEU A 73 -13.21 6.32 -7.17
C LEU A 73 -13.03 7.57 -8.05
N VAL A 74 -11.97 7.64 -8.86
CA VAL A 74 -11.73 8.76 -9.79
C VAL A 74 -12.88 8.90 -10.79
N GLN A 75 -13.31 7.79 -11.40
CA GLN A 75 -14.41 7.78 -12.36
C GLN A 75 -15.73 8.26 -11.76
N ALA A 76 -16.06 7.82 -10.54
CA ALA A 76 -17.28 8.25 -9.85
C ALA A 76 -17.19 9.67 -9.29
N ALA A 77 -15.98 10.16 -8.99
CA ALA A 77 -15.74 11.51 -8.51
C ALA A 77 -15.61 12.55 -9.63
N ASP A 78 -15.61 12.12 -10.90
CA ASP A 78 -15.48 13.00 -12.06
C ASP A 78 -16.56 14.09 -12.03
N ARG A 79 -16.11 15.35 -12.06
CA ARG A 79 -16.94 16.55 -12.04
C ARG A 79 -17.92 16.65 -13.20
N PHE A 80 -17.68 15.93 -14.30
CA PHE A 80 -18.55 15.93 -15.48
C PHE A 80 -19.63 14.84 -15.44
N ALA A 81 -19.57 13.92 -14.47
CA ALA A 81 -20.58 12.91 -14.25
C ALA A 81 -21.68 13.40 -13.28
N ALA A 82 -22.88 12.81 -13.36
CA ALA A 82 -23.93 13.03 -12.37
C ALA A 82 -23.49 12.45 -11.03
N ARG A 83 -22.90 13.29 -10.19
CA ARG A 83 -22.15 12.89 -8.99
C ARG A 83 -23.07 12.37 -7.88
N ASP A 84 -23.06 11.06 -7.64
CA ASP A 84 -23.66 10.46 -6.45
C ASP A 84 -22.66 10.52 -5.27
N ILE A 85 -22.98 11.36 -4.29
CA ILE A 85 -22.14 11.56 -3.10
C ILE A 85 -22.04 10.29 -2.25
N ALA A 86 -23.12 9.50 -2.17
CA ALA A 86 -23.14 8.26 -1.40
C ALA A 86 -22.27 7.18 -2.07
N GLU A 87 -22.33 7.08 -3.40
CA GLU A 87 -21.47 6.19 -4.16
C GLU A 87 -19.99 6.56 -3.98
N VAL A 88 -19.65 7.85 -4.12
CA VAL A 88 -18.27 8.33 -3.93
C VAL A 88 -17.77 8.04 -2.51
N ALA A 89 -18.61 8.20 -1.49
CA ALA A 89 -18.26 7.85 -0.12
C ALA A 89 -17.98 6.35 0.05
N ALA A 90 -18.82 5.48 -0.52
CA ALA A 90 -18.64 4.03 -0.49
C ALA A 90 -17.36 3.59 -1.21
N LEU A 91 -17.09 4.13 -2.40
CA LEU A 91 -15.88 3.84 -3.17
C LEU A 91 -14.61 4.31 -2.44
N ARG A 92 -14.67 5.44 -1.73
CA ARG A 92 -13.58 5.91 -0.89
C ARG A 92 -13.24 4.92 0.22
N VAL A 93 -14.25 4.37 0.90
CA VAL A 93 -14.06 3.33 1.92
C VAL A 93 -13.43 2.08 1.31
N GLN A 94 -13.87 1.66 0.13
CA GLN A 94 -13.29 0.50 -0.58
C GLN A 94 -11.81 0.72 -0.96
N ALA A 95 -11.46 1.93 -1.43
CA ALA A 95 -10.09 2.30 -1.75
C ALA A 95 -9.19 2.29 -0.50
N LEU A 96 -9.67 2.83 0.62
CA LEU A 96 -8.95 2.77 1.90
C LEU A 96 -8.72 1.32 2.35
N ALA A 97 -9.76 0.48 2.29
CA ALA A 97 -9.65 -0.94 2.66
C ALA A 97 -8.69 -1.73 1.75
N ALA A 98 -8.53 -1.33 0.48
CA ALA A 98 -7.52 -1.92 -0.39
C ALA A 98 -6.10 -1.52 0.02
N VAL A 99 -5.89 -0.26 0.41
CA VAL A 99 -4.59 0.20 0.94
C VAL A 99 -4.25 -0.49 2.27
N ASP A 100 -5.23 -0.73 3.13
CA ASP A 100 -5.02 -1.45 4.39
C ASP A 100 -4.64 -2.91 4.15
N ARG A 101 -5.32 -3.61 3.24
CA ARG A 101 -4.94 -4.97 2.83
C ARG A 101 -3.56 -5.02 2.20
N PHE A 102 -3.21 -4.05 1.37
CA PHE A 102 -1.85 -3.92 0.85
C PHE A 102 -0.82 -3.78 1.97
N GLN A 103 -1.08 -2.93 2.96
CA GLN A 103 -0.22 -2.78 4.14
C GLN A 103 0.00 -4.13 4.84
N ASP A 104 -1.07 -4.89 5.08
CA ASP A 104 -0.99 -6.18 5.75
C ASP A 104 -0.11 -7.16 4.99
N VAL A 105 -0.21 -7.21 3.66
CA VAL A 105 0.65 -8.03 2.79
C VAL A 105 2.12 -7.61 2.93
N VAL A 106 2.43 -6.31 2.83
CA VAL A 106 3.82 -5.81 2.99
C VAL A 106 4.35 -6.17 4.38
N MET A 107 3.57 -5.92 5.43
CA MET A 107 3.97 -6.21 6.82
C MET A 107 4.20 -7.70 7.05
N GLN A 108 3.33 -8.57 6.51
CA GLN A 108 3.49 -10.02 6.61
C GLN A 108 4.82 -10.46 5.99
N LYS A 109 5.19 -9.90 4.83
CA LYS A 109 6.46 -10.22 4.18
C LYS A 109 7.68 -9.75 4.96
N CYS A 110 7.63 -8.55 5.52
CA CYS A 110 8.71 -8.06 6.39
C CYS A 110 8.90 -8.97 7.62
N ARG A 111 7.80 -9.45 8.24
CA ARG A 111 7.87 -10.41 9.37
C ARG A 111 8.48 -11.75 8.95
N LEU A 112 8.07 -12.30 7.81
CA LEU A 112 8.63 -13.56 7.29
C LEU A 112 10.13 -13.46 7.03
N ARG A 113 10.60 -12.31 6.55
CA ARG A 113 12.04 -12.01 6.41
C ARG A 113 12.75 -12.08 7.76
N GLU A 114 12.27 -11.37 8.78
CA GLU A 114 12.91 -11.34 10.11
C GLU A 114 12.99 -12.74 10.73
N ALA A 115 11.93 -13.55 10.57
CA ALA A 115 11.92 -14.95 10.99
C ALA A 115 12.97 -15.79 10.25
N GLY A 116 13.09 -15.64 8.93
CA GLY A 116 14.10 -16.34 8.11
C GLY A 116 15.54 -15.93 8.42
N GLN A 117 15.79 -14.65 8.70
CA GLN A 117 17.10 -14.14 9.13
C GLN A 117 17.49 -14.65 10.52
N SER A 118 16.51 -14.73 11.43
CA SER A 118 16.72 -15.27 12.78
C SER A 118 17.07 -16.75 12.75
N GLY A 119 16.40 -17.58 11.94
CA GLY A 119 16.71 -19.01 11.80
C GLY A 119 18.11 -19.30 11.24
N GLY A 120 18.57 -18.51 10.26
CA GLY A 120 19.91 -18.66 9.67
C GLY A 120 21.06 -18.23 10.59
N ALA A 121 20.82 -17.27 11.49
CA ALA A 121 21.82 -16.81 12.46
C ALA A 121 22.14 -17.88 13.53
N PHE A 122 21.14 -18.66 13.96
CA PHE A 122 21.35 -19.76 14.92
C PHE A 122 22.13 -20.94 14.32
N LEU A 123 21.93 -21.25 13.03
CA LEU A 123 22.66 -22.35 12.38
C LEU A 123 24.15 -22.03 12.17
N ARG A 124 24.51 -20.75 11.98
CA ARG A 124 25.93 -20.34 11.87
C ARG A 124 26.68 -20.35 13.20
N ARG A 125 25.98 -20.25 14.34
CA ARG A 125 26.61 -20.24 15.68
C ARG A 125 26.97 -21.62 16.22
N ARG A 126 26.51 -22.69 15.57
CA ARG A 126 26.74 -24.09 15.97
C ARG A 126 27.84 -24.77 15.15
N ALA A 127 28.47 -24.04 14.25
CA ALA A 127 29.53 -24.52 13.35
C ALA A 127 30.92 -23.93 13.68
N LEU A 128 31.13 -23.43 14.90
CA LEU A 128 32.41 -22.97 15.43
C LEU A 128 32.78 -23.79 16.66
#